data_AF-A0A669ET34-F1
#
_entry.id   AF-A0A669ET34-F1
#
_cell.length_a   1.000
_cell.length_b   1.000
_cell.length_c   1.000
_cell.angle_alpha   90.00
_cell.angle_beta   90.00
_cell.angle_gamma   90.00
#
_symmetry.space_group_name_H-M   'P 1'
#
loop_
_entity.id
_entity.type
_entity.pdbx_description
1 polymer ?
#
loop_
_entity_poly.entity_id
_entity_poly.type
_entity_poly.pdbx_seq_one_letter_code
_entity_poly.pdbx_strand_id
1 'polypeptide(L)'
;MRKHVALLLILFPMCGHLLNLKFYNDPYKYTWADAEAFCRENHTDLVRVRTAEENTALQYSGWIGLSRKDATSPWKWSRGGEITIFTQWDGGEPDHNENCVNRKSDGKWESKGCGEKRNFLCYEEKLILVKENKTWEEALEHCRSLNGVVTEDPASSYWNHDYDLVTLITPKDYTTAREIAQNATTDEVWTGLCNLAGEWLWVGGEEMQYEDIPKCPTEGLCGVLEKNGTAPYGIRNCQQKRNFLCSTFN
;
A
#
# COMPACT_ATOMS: atom_id res chain seq x y z
N MET A 1 9.48 -27.16 -44.29
CA MET A 1 9.00 -25.80 -43.94
C MET A 1 8.78 -25.74 -42.44
N ARG A 2 9.74 -25.21 -41.68
CA ARG A 2 9.64 -25.05 -40.21
C ARG A 2 8.72 -23.87 -39.93
N LYS A 3 7.56 -24.12 -39.33
CA LYS A 3 6.69 -23.06 -38.80
C LYS A 3 7.28 -22.62 -37.46
N HIS A 4 7.92 -21.46 -37.44
CA HIS A 4 8.29 -20.80 -36.20
C HIS A 4 7.01 -20.30 -35.54
N VAL A 5 6.62 -20.95 -34.45
CA VAL A 5 5.60 -20.42 -33.54
C VAL A 5 6.28 -19.28 -32.78
N ALA A 6 5.98 -18.04 -33.17
CA ALA A 6 6.41 -16.88 -32.42
C ALA A 6 5.66 -16.90 -31.08
N LEU A 7 6.39 -17.19 -30.01
CA LEU A 7 5.91 -17.05 -28.64
C LEU A 7 5.79 -15.54 -28.38
N LEU A 8 4.61 -14.97 -28.61
CA LEU A 8 4.27 -13.62 -28.18
C LEU A 8 4.23 -13.64 -26.65
N LEU A 9 5.36 -13.32 -26.01
CA LEU A 9 5.39 -12.89 -24.62
C LEU A 9 4.66 -11.55 -24.57
N ILE A 10 3.36 -11.62 -24.36
CA ILE A 10 2.59 -10.46 -23.93
C ILE A 10 3.09 -10.17 -22.52
N LEU A 11 4.08 -9.29 -22.42
CA LEU A 11 4.37 -8.60 -21.16
C LEU A 11 3.07 -7.85 -20.84
N PHE A 12 2.21 -8.46 -20.03
CA PHE A 12 1.20 -7.70 -19.31
C PHE A 12 1.99 -6.58 -18.66
N PRO A 13 1.73 -5.30 -19.00
CA PRO A 13 2.26 -4.24 -18.17
C PRO A 13 1.75 -4.57 -16.77
N MET A 14 2.67 -4.85 -15.84
CA MET A 14 2.41 -4.89 -14.42
C MET A 14 1.98 -3.47 -14.04
N CYS A 15 0.75 -3.14 -14.40
CA CYS A 15 0.11 -1.87 -14.22
C CYS A 15 -0.50 -1.94 -12.83
N GLY A 16 0.17 -1.36 -11.83
CA GLY A 16 -0.44 -1.37 -10.51
C GLY A 16 0.22 -0.55 -9.42
N HIS A 17 1.54 -0.34 -9.44
CA HIS A 17 2.22 0.12 -8.22
C HIS A 17 2.17 1.63 -7.93
N LEU A 18 1.51 2.45 -8.76
CA LEU A 18 1.39 3.90 -8.53
C LEU A 18 -0.06 4.38 -8.54
N LEU A 19 -0.97 3.59 -7.98
CA LEU A 19 -2.32 4.08 -7.74
C LEU A 19 -2.26 5.03 -6.53
N ASN A 20 -2.60 6.31 -6.79
CA ASN A 20 -2.78 7.43 -5.85
C ASN A 20 -1.53 8.26 -5.50
N LEU A 21 -0.89 8.86 -6.51
CA LEU A 21 0.11 9.92 -6.32
C LEU A 21 -0.55 11.30 -6.30
N LYS A 22 -0.03 12.19 -5.45
CA LYS A 22 -0.45 13.60 -5.38
C LYS A 22 0.78 14.50 -5.43
N PHE A 23 0.85 15.36 -6.44
CA PHE A 23 1.92 16.32 -6.60
C PHE A 23 1.54 17.66 -5.99
N TYR A 24 2.44 18.22 -5.18
CA TYR A 24 2.27 19.50 -4.50
C TYR A 24 3.30 20.50 -5.00
N ASN A 25 2.81 21.54 -5.67
CA ASN A 25 3.59 22.67 -6.20
C ASN A 25 3.11 23.96 -5.54
N ASP A 26 3.47 24.14 -4.27
CA ASP A 26 3.16 25.34 -3.50
C ASP A 26 4.21 26.44 -3.75
N PRO A 27 3.81 27.71 -3.93
CA PRO A 27 4.75 28.82 -4.13
C PRO A 27 5.79 28.97 -3.00
N TYR A 28 5.43 28.62 -1.76
CA TYR A 28 6.32 28.72 -0.60
C TYR A 28 7.28 27.53 -0.47
N LYS A 29 6.94 26.39 -1.11
CA LYS A 29 7.69 25.12 -1.10
C LYS A 29 7.99 24.59 0.31
N TYR A 30 8.40 23.32 0.40
CA TYR A 30 8.55 22.64 1.69
C TYR A 30 9.96 22.10 1.86
N THR A 31 10.50 22.15 3.08
CA THR A 31 11.68 21.35 3.41
C THR A 31 11.32 19.87 3.32
N TRP A 32 12.31 18.97 3.28
CA TRP A 32 11.99 17.55 3.18
C TRP A 32 11.15 17.08 4.37
N ALA A 33 11.47 17.54 5.58
CA ALA A 33 10.74 17.20 6.80
C ALA A 33 9.31 17.80 6.81
N ASP A 34 9.14 19.05 6.37
CA ASP A 34 7.80 19.65 6.29
C ASP A 34 6.93 18.94 5.24
N ALA A 35 7.53 18.51 4.11
CA ALA A 35 6.83 17.76 3.07
C ALA A 35 6.41 16.36 3.55
N GLU A 36 7.28 15.67 4.30
CA GLU A 36 6.98 14.39 4.94
C GLU A 36 5.81 14.53 5.94
N ALA A 37 5.87 15.54 6.81
CA ALA A 37 4.81 15.83 7.77
C ALA A 37 3.49 16.13 7.06
N PHE A 38 3.51 16.99 6.05
CA PHE A 38 2.33 17.31 5.24
C PHE A 38 1.73 16.05 4.60
N CYS A 39 2.56 15.19 3.99
CA CYS A 39 2.07 13.97 3.36
C CYS A 39 1.51 12.97 4.37
N ARG A 40 2.02 12.91 5.61
CA ARG A 40 1.47 12.05 6.66
C ARG A 40 0.19 12.59 7.29
N GLU A 41 0.00 13.90 7.27
CA GLU A 41 -1.23 14.54 7.74
C GLU A 41 -2.36 14.43 6.71
N ASN A 42 -2.04 14.45 5.41
CA ASN A 42 -3.04 14.54 4.34
C ASN A 42 -3.14 13.31 3.44
N HIS A 43 -2.15 12.41 3.47
CA HIS A 43 -2.02 11.20 2.64
C HIS A 43 -1.36 10.08 3.47
N THR A 44 -0.65 9.15 2.83
CA THR A 44 0.12 8.13 3.54
C THR A 44 1.54 8.59 3.90
N ASP A 45 2.35 9.00 2.91
CA ASP A 45 3.71 9.54 3.13
C ASP A 45 4.23 10.15 1.82
N LEU A 46 5.47 10.65 1.81
CA LEU A 46 6.21 10.97 0.59
C LEU A 46 6.40 9.73 -0.29
N VAL A 47 6.36 9.90 -1.61
CA VAL A 47 6.41 8.79 -2.58
C VAL A 47 7.63 7.89 -2.37
N ARG A 48 7.37 6.59 -2.39
CA ARG A 48 8.41 5.55 -2.48
C ARG A 48 8.54 5.09 -3.92
N VAL A 49 9.77 4.82 -4.36
CA VAL A 49 10.06 4.38 -5.73
C VAL A 49 10.98 3.18 -5.69
N ARG A 50 10.42 1.99 -5.89
CA ARG A 50 11.06 0.69 -5.71
C ARG A 50 11.55 0.07 -7.01
N THR A 51 11.05 0.55 -8.16
CA THR A 51 11.39 0.00 -9.47
C THR A 51 11.61 1.09 -10.52
N ALA A 52 12.21 0.72 -11.65
CA ALA A 52 12.39 1.61 -12.79
C ALA A 52 11.05 1.99 -13.44
N GLU A 53 10.09 1.06 -13.44
CA GLU A 53 8.74 1.24 -13.96
C GLU A 53 7.98 2.28 -13.13
N GLU A 54 8.01 2.15 -11.80
CA GLU A 54 7.45 3.16 -10.89
C GLU A 54 8.13 4.52 -11.14
N ASN A 55 9.46 4.55 -11.21
CA ASN A 55 10.16 5.80 -11.42
C ASN A 55 9.81 6.46 -12.76
N THR A 56 9.59 5.68 -13.81
CA THR A 56 9.25 6.19 -15.16
C THR A 56 7.83 6.75 -15.22
N ALA A 57 6.91 6.18 -14.45
CA ALA A 57 5.52 6.63 -14.42
C ALA A 57 5.33 7.96 -13.65
N LEU A 58 6.31 8.39 -12.85
CA LEU A 58 6.33 9.71 -12.24
C LEU A 58 6.72 10.79 -13.26
N GLN A 59 5.91 11.85 -13.38
CA GLN A 59 6.19 12.95 -14.32
C GLN A 59 6.78 14.20 -13.65
N TYR A 60 6.66 14.31 -12.33
CA TYR A 60 6.95 15.54 -11.60
C TYR A 60 8.32 15.50 -10.91
N SER A 61 8.91 16.68 -10.74
CA SER A 61 10.11 16.87 -9.92
C SER A 61 9.75 17.33 -8.51
N GLY A 62 10.51 16.84 -7.53
CA GLY A 62 10.30 17.20 -6.14
C GLY A 62 10.88 16.19 -5.16
N TRP A 63 10.66 16.44 -3.88
CA TRP A 63 10.99 15.52 -2.80
C TRP A 63 10.26 14.19 -2.98
N ILE A 64 11.04 13.11 -2.82
CA ILE A 64 10.55 11.75 -2.63
C ILE A 64 10.91 11.29 -1.22
N GLY A 65 10.32 10.19 -0.76
CA GLY A 65 10.47 9.74 0.62
C GLY A 65 11.84 9.15 0.96
N LEU A 66 12.86 9.28 0.10
CA LEU A 66 14.18 8.72 0.36
C LEU A 66 15.06 9.72 1.11
N SER A 67 15.60 9.30 2.26
CA SER A 67 16.55 10.07 3.04
C SER A 67 17.55 9.17 3.77
N ARG A 68 18.61 9.76 4.32
CA ARG A 68 19.56 9.09 5.23
C ARG A 68 19.90 10.04 6.38
N LYS A 69 20.45 9.49 7.46
CA LYS A 69 20.83 10.30 8.63
C LYS A 69 22.10 11.12 8.36
N ASP A 70 23.08 10.50 7.72
CA ASP A 70 24.39 11.07 7.40
C ASP A 70 25.02 10.27 6.26
N ALA A 71 26.18 10.73 5.78
CA ALA A 71 26.89 10.13 4.65
C ALA A 71 27.23 8.64 4.80
N THR A 72 27.35 8.16 6.03
CA THR A 72 27.70 6.77 6.35
C THR A 72 26.48 5.87 6.53
N SER A 73 25.29 6.47 6.62
CA SER A 73 24.03 5.77 6.83
C SER A 73 23.42 5.30 5.50
N PRO A 74 22.74 4.13 5.49
CA PRO A 74 22.02 3.68 4.31
C PRO A 74 20.83 4.60 4.01
N TRP A 75 20.50 4.73 2.72
CA TRP A 75 19.28 5.39 2.25
C TRP A 75 18.05 4.56 2.62
N LYS A 76 17.07 5.19 3.26
CA LYS A 76 15.85 4.57 3.72
C LYS A 76 14.63 5.35 3.27
N TRP A 77 13.53 4.63 3.04
CA TRP A 77 12.23 5.23 2.79
C TRP A 77 11.62 5.75 4.11
N SER A 78 11.05 6.95 4.06
CA SER A 78 10.36 7.63 5.16
C SER A 78 9.31 6.72 5.79
N ARG A 79 8.48 6.09 4.95
CA ARG A 79 7.51 5.09 5.37
C ARG A 79 8.17 3.72 5.54
N GLY A 80 8.10 3.19 6.77
CA GLY A 80 8.52 1.83 7.12
C GLY A 80 10.03 1.67 7.35
N GLY A 81 10.86 2.66 6.98
CA GLY A 81 12.30 2.63 7.22
C GLY A 81 13.05 1.58 6.39
N GLU A 82 12.43 1.08 5.32
CA GLU A 82 13.01 0.09 4.40
C GLU A 82 14.27 0.67 3.75
N ILE A 83 15.37 -0.08 3.77
CA ILE A 83 16.58 0.28 3.03
C ILE A 83 16.29 0.14 1.54
N THR A 84 16.64 1.16 0.75
CA THR A 84 16.40 1.10 -0.69
C THR A 84 17.27 0.05 -1.38
N ILE A 85 16.68 -0.66 -2.34
CA ILE A 85 17.37 -1.60 -3.24
C ILE A 85 17.41 -1.10 -4.69
N PHE A 86 16.75 0.03 -4.96
CA PHE A 86 16.67 0.64 -6.28
C PHE A 86 17.01 2.14 -6.17
N THR A 87 17.84 2.61 -7.09
CA THR A 87 18.21 4.03 -7.17
C THR A 87 18.40 4.44 -8.61
N GLN A 88 17.99 5.66 -8.95
CA GLN A 88 18.18 6.25 -10.27
C GLN A 88 18.99 7.55 -10.19
N TRP A 89 20.13 7.51 -9.51
CA TRP A 89 21.00 8.69 -9.34
C TRP A 89 21.39 9.34 -10.67
N ASP A 90 21.50 10.66 -10.64
CA ASP A 90 22.11 11.44 -11.72
C ASP A 90 23.64 11.32 -11.71
N GLY A 91 24.28 11.77 -12.78
CA GLY A 91 25.74 11.76 -12.88
C GLY A 91 26.40 12.60 -11.78
N GLY A 92 27.21 11.96 -10.92
CA GLY A 92 27.91 12.63 -9.83
C GLY A 92 27.18 12.60 -8.48
N GLU A 93 26.01 11.98 -8.42
CA GLU A 93 25.18 11.84 -7.21
C GLU A 93 25.35 10.44 -6.57
N PRO A 94 25.09 10.29 -5.27
CA PRO A 94 24.74 11.34 -4.30
C PRO A 94 25.97 12.13 -3.81
N ASP A 95 25.78 13.41 -3.50
CA ASP A 95 26.74 14.22 -2.73
C ASP A 95 26.90 13.69 -1.29
N HIS A 96 28.09 13.83 -0.73
CA HIS A 96 28.41 13.32 0.60
C HIS A 96 27.72 14.09 1.74
N ASN A 97 27.43 15.37 1.56
CA ASN A 97 26.89 16.26 2.61
C ASN A 97 25.37 16.44 2.50
N GLU A 98 24.74 15.79 1.54
CA GLU A 98 23.32 15.87 1.26
C GLU A 98 22.63 14.55 1.58
N ASN A 99 21.44 14.65 2.18
CA ASN A 99 20.85 13.52 2.90
C ASN A 99 19.36 13.31 2.60
N CYS A 100 18.78 14.11 1.70
CA CYS A 100 17.40 14.01 1.25
C CYS A 100 17.34 13.98 -0.27
N VAL A 101 16.38 13.29 -0.87
CA VAL A 101 16.39 13.03 -2.32
C VAL A 101 15.33 13.82 -3.07
N ASN A 102 15.79 14.60 -4.04
CA ASN A 102 14.97 15.23 -5.04
C ASN A 102 14.96 14.38 -6.32
N ARG A 103 13.78 14.04 -6.82
CA ARG A 103 13.63 13.46 -8.15
C ARG A 103 13.46 14.59 -9.17
N LYS A 104 14.13 14.49 -10.32
CA LYS A 104 13.95 15.37 -11.48
C LYS A 104 12.85 14.86 -12.41
N SER A 105 12.35 15.72 -13.29
CA SER A 105 11.30 15.37 -14.26
C SER A 105 11.75 14.33 -15.29
N ASP A 106 13.05 14.20 -15.53
CA ASP A 106 13.65 13.15 -16.39
C ASP A 106 13.81 11.80 -15.68
N GLY A 107 13.38 11.70 -14.42
CA GLY A 107 13.46 10.49 -13.60
C GLY A 107 14.80 10.27 -12.92
N LYS A 108 15.81 11.11 -13.13
CA LYS A 108 17.07 11.04 -12.37
C LYS A 108 16.92 11.64 -10.97
N TRP A 109 17.69 11.13 -10.03
CA TRP A 109 17.64 11.51 -8.62
C TRP A 109 18.89 12.28 -8.23
N GLU A 110 18.72 13.29 -7.39
CA GLU A 110 19.80 14.06 -6.81
C GLU A 110 19.66 14.00 -5.29
N SER A 111 20.76 13.83 -4.56
CA SER A 111 20.73 14.26 -3.17
C SER A 111 20.65 15.78 -3.13
N LYS A 112 20.07 16.31 -2.06
CA LYS A 112 19.99 17.73 -1.74
C LYS A 112 20.04 17.95 -0.24
N GLY A 113 20.34 19.19 0.16
CA GLY A 113 20.23 19.60 1.55
C GLY A 113 18.79 19.48 2.03
N CYS A 114 18.54 18.77 3.13
CA CYS A 114 17.19 18.53 3.64
C CYS A 114 16.41 19.81 3.99
N GLY A 115 17.13 20.90 4.30
CA GLY A 115 16.55 22.23 4.58
C GLY A 115 16.23 23.06 3.32
N GLU A 116 16.57 22.59 2.12
CA GLU A 116 16.15 23.24 0.89
C GLU A 116 14.64 23.13 0.71
N LYS A 117 14.02 24.15 0.10
CA LYS A 117 12.59 24.13 -0.15
C LYS A 117 12.27 23.68 -1.58
N ARG A 118 11.48 22.61 -1.71
CA ARG A 118 11.10 22.04 -3.01
C ARG A 118 9.61 21.69 -3.06
N ASN A 119 9.14 21.43 -4.29
CA ASN A 119 7.89 20.72 -4.51
C ASN A 119 8.05 19.27 -4.04
N PHE A 120 6.95 18.54 -3.89
CA PHE A 120 7.02 17.19 -3.36
C PHE A 120 5.88 16.32 -3.89
N LEU A 121 6.08 15.01 -3.78
CA LEU A 121 5.11 14.00 -4.20
C LEU A 121 4.69 13.18 -2.98
N CYS A 122 3.41 13.20 -2.65
CA CYS A 122 2.81 12.25 -1.72
C CYS A 122 2.30 11.03 -2.47
N TYR A 123 2.20 9.91 -1.76
CA TYR A 123 1.42 8.76 -2.20
C TYR A 123 0.39 8.39 -1.12
N GLU A 124 -0.65 7.69 -1.56
CA GLU A 124 -1.72 7.18 -0.71
C GLU A 124 -1.83 5.66 -0.90
N GLU A 125 -1.46 4.93 0.14
CA GLU A 125 -1.49 3.47 0.20
C GLU A 125 -2.89 3.03 0.65
N LYS A 126 -3.78 2.84 -0.33
CA LYS A 126 -5.14 2.37 -0.06
C LYS A 126 -5.20 0.94 0.45
N LEU A 127 -4.13 0.15 0.30
CA LEU A 127 -4.10 -1.25 0.67
C LEU A 127 -2.76 -1.64 1.31
N ILE A 128 -2.80 -2.16 2.53
CA ILE A 128 -1.64 -2.51 3.36
C ILE A 128 -1.66 -4.01 3.63
N LEU A 129 -0.57 -4.71 3.31
CA LEU A 129 -0.36 -6.09 3.74
C LEU A 129 0.29 -6.15 5.12
N VAL A 130 -0.40 -6.75 6.07
CA VAL A 130 0.14 -7.07 7.39
C VAL A 130 0.59 -8.52 7.42
N LYS A 131 1.89 -8.74 7.69
CA LYS A 131 2.52 -10.07 7.69
C LYS A 131 2.46 -10.81 9.04
N GLU A 132 1.70 -10.28 10.00
CA GLU A 132 1.39 -10.98 11.24
C GLU A 132 0.37 -12.10 10.98
N ASN A 133 0.44 -13.19 11.75
CA ASN A 133 -0.52 -14.28 11.68
C ASN A 133 -1.59 -14.09 12.76
N LYS A 134 -2.78 -13.63 12.36
CA LYS A 134 -3.91 -13.33 13.25
C LYS A 134 -5.17 -14.06 12.83
N THR A 135 -6.04 -14.35 13.79
CA THR A 135 -7.44 -14.72 13.51
C THR A 135 -8.14 -13.56 12.80
N TRP A 136 -9.31 -13.80 12.21
CA TRP A 136 -10.01 -12.75 11.48
C TRP A 136 -10.37 -11.56 12.39
N GLU A 137 -10.84 -11.83 13.62
CA GLU A 137 -11.19 -10.79 14.59
C GLU A 137 -9.96 -10.01 15.09
N GLU A 138 -8.86 -10.72 15.44
CA GLU A 138 -7.59 -10.08 15.79
C GLU A 138 -7.05 -9.21 14.63
N ALA A 139 -7.25 -9.63 13.37
CA ALA A 139 -6.83 -8.88 12.18
C ALA A 139 -7.69 -7.63 11.96
N LEU A 140 -9.01 -7.74 12.17
CA LEU A 140 -9.96 -6.63 12.13
C LEU A 140 -9.57 -5.54 13.13
N GLU A 141 -9.35 -5.91 14.39
CA GLU A 141 -8.92 -5.00 15.45
C GLU A 141 -7.58 -4.35 15.10
N HIS A 142 -6.63 -5.11 14.53
CA HIS A 142 -5.35 -4.57 14.12
C HIS A 142 -5.51 -3.48 13.05
N CYS A 143 -6.26 -3.75 11.97
CA CYS A 143 -6.47 -2.73 10.92
C CYS A 143 -7.07 -1.45 11.50
N ARG A 144 -8.09 -1.58 12.36
CA ARG A 144 -8.77 -0.47 13.02
C ARG A 144 -7.89 0.34 13.98
N SER A 145 -6.79 -0.26 14.46
CA SER A 145 -5.80 0.40 15.31
C SER A 145 -4.74 1.21 14.55
N LEU A 146 -4.61 1.07 13.22
CA LEU A 146 -3.46 1.60 12.46
C LEU A 146 -3.30 3.13 12.53
N ASN A 147 -4.38 3.88 12.70
CA ASN A 147 -4.36 5.35 12.86
C ASN A 147 -5.08 5.84 14.14
N GLY A 148 -5.58 4.92 14.98
CA GLY A 148 -6.27 5.27 16.20
C GLY A 148 -5.31 5.81 17.25
N VAL A 149 -5.37 7.10 17.55
CA VAL A 149 -4.92 7.61 18.85
C VAL A 149 -5.70 6.84 19.91
N VAL A 150 -5.01 6.23 20.86
CA VAL A 150 -5.64 5.69 22.08
C VAL A 150 -6.25 6.88 22.80
N THR A 151 -7.54 7.16 22.57
CA THR A 151 -8.26 8.14 23.37
C THR A 151 -8.52 7.49 24.72
N GLU A 152 -8.10 8.13 25.81
CA GLU A 152 -8.40 7.71 27.19
C GLU A 152 -9.91 7.84 27.53
N ASP A 153 -10.76 8.15 26.55
CA ASP A 153 -12.22 8.24 26.70
C ASP A 153 -12.90 6.93 26.27
N PRO A 154 -13.31 6.07 27.22
CA PRO A 154 -14.04 4.83 26.94
C PRO A 154 -15.48 5.05 26.43
N ALA A 155 -15.98 6.29 26.36
CA ALA A 155 -17.31 6.64 25.88
C ALA A 155 -17.32 7.27 24.47
N SER A 156 -16.17 7.40 23.80
CA SER A 156 -16.12 7.84 22.41
C SER A 156 -16.72 6.77 21.49
N SER A 157 -18.01 6.90 21.19
CA SER A 157 -18.72 6.06 20.21
C SER A 157 -18.39 6.43 18.75
N TYR A 158 -17.36 7.23 18.51
CA TYR A 158 -16.86 7.59 17.19
C TYR A 158 -15.49 6.96 16.98
N TRP A 159 -15.46 5.66 16.78
CA TRP A 159 -14.32 5.02 16.17
C TRP A 159 -14.32 5.36 14.67
N ASN A 160 -13.82 6.54 14.32
CA ASN A 160 -13.47 6.85 12.94
C ASN A 160 -12.11 6.18 12.67
N HIS A 161 -12.15 4.87 12.45
CA HIS A 161 -10.95 4.13 12.06
C HIS A 161 -10.62 4.49 10.61
N ASP A 162 -9.42 5.02 10.35
CA ASP A 162 -9.03 5.32 8.97
C ASP A 162 -8.77 4.06 8.14
N TYR A 163 -8.67 2.90 8.80
CA TYR A 163 -8.40 1.60 8.19
C TYR A 163 -9.33 0.52 8.73
N ASP A 164 -9.70 -0.41 7.86
CA ASP A 164 -10.42 -1.64 8.18
C ASP A 164 -9.86 -2.80 7.33
N LEU A 165 -10.32 -4.04 7.53
CA LEU A 165 -10.00 -5.13 6.62
C LEU A 165 -10.54 -4.81 5.22
N VAL A 166 -9.79 -5.19 4.18
CA VAL A 166 -10.10 -4.76 2.81
C VAL A 166 -11.45 -5.26 2.31
N THR A 167 -12.24 -4.33 1.77
CA THR A 167 -13.38 -4.66 0.91
C THR A 167 -12.92 -4.73 -0.55
N LEU A 168 -13.24 -5.84 -1.24
CA LEU A 168 -12.89 -6.03 -2.65
C LEU A 168 -14.19 -6.04 -3.47
N ILE A 169 -14.41 -5.02 -4.30
CA ILE A 169 -15.67 -4.85 -5.04
C ILE A 169 -15.44 -5.00 -6.54
N THR A 170 -14.45 -4.29 -7.07
CA THR A 170 -14.20 -4.24 -8.51
C THR A 170 -13.12 -5.23 -8.93
N PRO A 171 -13.12 -5.70 -10.19
CA PRO A 171 -12.03 -6.53 -10.74
C PRO A 171 -10.63 -5.97 -10.49
N LYS A 172 -10.50 -4.63 -10.46
CA LYS A 172 -9.25 -3.94 -10.18
C LYS A 172 -8.81 -4.13 -8.73
N ASP A 173 -9.74 -4.06 -7.78
CA ASP A 173 -9.44 -4.27 -6.35
C ASP A 173 -8.89 -5.67 -6.11
N TYR A 174 -9.49 -6.70 -6.73
CA TYR A 174 -8.97 -8.07 -6.64
C TYR A 174 -7.58 -8.20 -7.25
N THR A 175 -7.34 -7.65 -8.44
CA THR A 175 -6.03 -7.73 -9.10
C THR A 175 -4.96 -7.06 -8.23
N THR A 176 -5.22 -5.85 -7.73
CA THR A 176 -4.29 -5.11 -6.86
C THR A 176 -4.06 -5.85 -5.53
N ALA A 177 -5.11 -6.36 -4.89
CA ALA A 177 -5.00 -7.12 -3.66
C ALA A 177 -4.20 -8.42 -3.85
N ARG A 178 -4.35 -9.09 -5.00
CA ARG A 178 -3.61 -10.31 -5.34
C ARG A 178 -2.13 -10.02 -5.58
N GLU A 179 -1.81 -8.95 -6.29
CA GLU A 179 -0.42 -8.49 -6.49
C GLU A 179 0.26 -8.21 -5.14
N ILE A 180 -0.41 -7.51 -4.23
CA ILE A 180 0.10 -7.22 -2.89
C ILE A 180 0.24 -8.52 -2.06
N ALA A 181 -0.75 -9.41 -2.13
CA ALA A 181 -0.75 -10.69 -1.41
C ALA A 181 0.38 -11.65 -1.84
N GLN A 182 1.01 -11.46 -3.00
CA GLN A 182 2.20 -12.24 -3.38
C GLN A 182 3.37 -12.07 -2.39
N ASN A 183 3.41 -10.95 -1.67
CA ASN A 183 4.43 -10.67 -0.66
C ASN A 183 4.09 -11.28 0.72
N ALA A 184 2.93 -11.92 0.86
CA ALA A 184 2.50 -12.57 2.10
C ALA A 184 3.29 -13.85 2.35
N THR A 185 3.46 -14.18 3.63
CA THR A 185 4.06 -15.45 4.05
C THR A 185 3.06 -16.61 4.01
N THR A 186 1.76 -16.31 4.08
CA THR A 186 0.68 -17.29 3.95
C THR A 186 0.26 -17.47 2.49
N ASP A 187 -0.40 -18.58 2.15
CA ASP A 187 -0.90 -18.83 0.79
C ASP A 187 -2.17 -18.02 0.46
N GLU A 188 -2.79 -17.47 1.49
CA GLU A 188 -4.03 -16.72 1.46
C GLU A 188 -4.02 -15.67 2.57
N VAL A 189 -4.71 -14.57 2.35
CA VAL A 189 -4.79 -13.44 3.29
C VAL A 189 -6.24 -13.17 3.68
N TRP A 190 -6.48 -12.71 4.91
CA TRP A 190 -7.83 -12.26 5.30
C TRP A 190 -8.25 -11.01 4.54
N THR A 191 -9.54 -10.97 4.18
CA THR A 191 -10.25 -9.79 3.69
C THR A 191 -11.37 -9.41 4.67
N GLY A 192 -12.06 -8.30 4.40
CA GLY A 192 -13.18 -7.82 5.20
C GLY A 192 -14.48 -8.59 5.01
N LEU A 193 -14.49 -9.69 4.25
CA LEU A 193 -15.69 -10.49 4.03
C LEU A 193 -15.89 -11.43 5.24
N CYS A 194 -17.05 -11.37 5.91
CA CYS A 194 -17.39 -12.26 7.01
C CYS A 194 -18.83 -12.76 6.92
N ASN A 195 -19.10 -13.95 7.47
CA ASN A 195 -20.46 -14.41 7.70
C ASN A 195 -20.91 -14.10 9.13
N LEU A 196 -21.97 -13.32 9.27
CA LEU A 196 -22.63 -13.03 10.53
C LEU A 196 -24.07 -13.53 10.46
N ALA A 197 -24.41 -14.48 11.34
CA ALA A 197 -25.77 -15.04 11.43
C ALA A 197 -26.34 -15.60 10.10
N GLY A 198 -25.49 -16.17 9.24
CA GLY A 198 -25.90 -16.72 7.94
C GLY A 198 -25.91 -15.72 6.79
N GLU A 199 -25.61 -14.44 7.06
CA GLU A 199 -25.48 -13.39 6.05
C GLU A 199 -24.01 -13.00 5.85
N TRP A 200 -23.62 -12.80 4.59
CA TRP A 200 -22.26 -12.43 4.23
C TRP A 200 -22.19 -10.92 3.98
N LEU A 201 -21.25 -10.27 4.68
CA LEU A 201 -21.12 -8.82 4.74
C LEU A 201 -19.65 -8.44 4.56
N TRP A 202 -19.43 -7.29 3.93
CA TRP A 202 -18.15 -6.59 3.99
C TRP A 202 -18.13 -5.67 5.21
N VAL A 203 -17.01 -5.62 5.91
CA VAL A 203 -16.80 -4.71 7.06
C VAL A 203 -17.01 -3.23 6.70
N GLY A 204 -16.81 -2.83 5.44
CA GLY A 204 -17.10 -1.48 4.96
C GLY A 204 -18.57 -1.18 4.67
N GLY A 205 -19.47 -2.17 4.85
CA GLY A 205 -20.91 -2.00 4.68
C GLY A 205 -21.39 -2.00 3.22
N GLU A 206 -20.50 -2.25 2.25
CA GLU A 206 -20.87 -2.31 0.84
C GLU A 206 -21.66 -3.59 0.51
N GLU A 207 -22.61 -3.46 -0.43
CA GLU A 207 -23.45 -4.59 -0.85
C GLU A 207 -22.64 -5.67 -1.56
N MET A 208 -22.90 -6.92 -1.17
CA MET A 208 -22.23 -8.09 -1.74
C MET A 208 -22.76 -8.39 -3.16
N GLN A 209 -21.84 -8.56 -4.12
CA GLN A 209 -22.18 -8.79 -5.53
C GLN A 209 -22.10 -10.27 -5.98
N TYR A 210 -21.91 -11.22 -5.06
CA TYR A 210 -21.70 -12.62 -5.44
C TYR A 210 -22.97 -13.45 -5.32
N GLU A 211 -23.35 -14.09 -6.43
CA GLU A 211 -24.60 -14.86 -6.51
C GLU A 211 -24.49 -16.29 -5.93
N ASP A 212 -23.27 -16.85 -5.86
CA ASP A 212 -23.02 -18.28 -5.55
C ASP A 212 -22.52 -18.59 -4.12
N ILE A 213 -22.68 -17.68 -3.16
CA ILE A 213 -22.18 -17.90 -1.79
C ILE A 213 -23.10 -18.88 -1.01
N PRO A 214 -22.55 -19.91 -0.32
CA PRO A 214 -23.34 -20.84 0.47
C PRO A 214 -24.18 -20.13 1.55
N LYS A 215 -25.51 -20.39 1.55
CA LYS A 215 -26.42 -19.99 2.62
C LYS A 215 -26.63 -21.14 3.61
N CYS A 216 -26.17 -20.92 4.84
CA CYS A 216 -26.39 -21.70 6.08
C CYS A 216 -25.91 -23.15 6.18
N PRO A 217 -25.49 -23.60 7.39
CA PRO A 217 -25.05 -22.82 8.55
C PRO A 217 -23.52 -22.59 8.47
N THR A 218 -23.11 -21.33 8.52
CA THR A 218 -21.69 -20.91 8.40
C THR A 218 -21.27 -20.03 9.58
N GLU A 219 -21.47 -20.51 10.80
CA GLU A 219 -20.89 -19.86 11.98
C GLU A 219 -19.36 -19.97 11.95
N GLY A 220 -18.68 -18.84 12.12
CA GLY A 220 -17.21 -18.82 12.18
C GLY A 220 -16.51 -19.03 10.83
N LEU A 221 -17.15 -18.67 9.72
CA LEU A 221 -16.50 -18.59 8.40
C LEU A 221 -16.25 -17.15 7.96
N CYS A 222 -15.05 -16.93 7.43
CA CYS A 222 -14.54 -15.64 7.01
C CYS A 222 -13.90 -15.76 5.61
N GLY A 223 -13.92 -14.66 4.89
CA GLY A 223 -13.44 -14.56 3.52
C GLY A 223 -11.94 -14.33 3.45
N VAL A 224 -11.31 -15.04 2.51
CA VAL A 224 -9.88 -14.91 2.20
C VAL A 224 -9.69 -14.57 0.73
N LEU A 225 -8.54 -13.97 0.43
CA LEU A 225 -8.00 -13.91 -0.92
C LEU A 225 -6.81 -14.86 -1.02
N GLU A 226 -6.93 -15.92 -1.83
CA GLU A 226 -5.82 -16.82 -2.14
C GLU A 226 -4.85 -16.13 -3.10
N LYS A 227 -3.54 -16.10 -2.83
CA LYS A 227 -2.58 -15.37 -3.69
C LYS A 227 -2.53 -15.92 -5.12
N ASN A 228 -2.62 -17.24 -5.27
CA ASN A 228 -2.53 -17.95 -6.55
C ASN A 228 -3.88 -18.53 -7.03
N GLY A 229 -4.98 -18.19 -6.36
CA GLY A 229 -6.32 -18.62 -6.78
C GLY A 229 -6.80 -17.94 -8.06
N THR A 230 -7.88 -18.43 -8.64
CA THR A 230 -8.60 -17.73 -9.72
C THR A 230 -9.94 -17.19 -9.24
N ALA A 231 -10.44 -17.70 -8.11
CA ALA A 231 -11.67 -17.23 -7.48
C ALA A 231 -11.47 -15.82 -6.86
N PRO A 232 -12.52 -14.98 -6.85
CA PRO A 232 -12.47 -13.65 -6.25
C PRO A 232 -12.44 -13.69 -4.71
N TYR A 233 -12.90 -14.79 -4.11
CA TYR A 233 -12.83 -15.04 -2.68
C TYR A 233 -12.66 -16.55 -2.41
N GLY A 234 -12.14 -16.87 -1.24
CA GLY A 234 -12.24 -18.18 -0.60
C GLY A 234 -12.91 -18.06 0.75
N ILE A 235 -13.35 -19.18 1.32
CA ILE A 235 -13.99 -19.22 2.63
C ILE A 235 -13.17 -20.12 3.56
N ARG A 236 -12.87 -19.65 4.77
CA ARG A 236 -12.07 -20.34 5.78
C ARG A 236 -12.64 -20.15 7.18
N ASN A 237 -12.22 -21.00 8.10
CA ASN A 237 -12.60 -20.85 9.51
C ASN A 237 -11.90 -19.60 10.09
N CYS A 238 -12.69 -18.67 10.66
CA CYS A 238 -12.21 -17.39 11.22
C CYS A 238 -11.16 -17.54 12.33
N GLN A 239 -11.13 -18.70 13.02
CA GLN A 239 -10.19 -19.01 14.10
C GLN A 239 -8.80 -19.42 13.60
N GLN A 240 -8.64 -19.64 12.29
CA GLN A 240 -7.32 -19.90 11.69
C GLN A 240 -6.52 -18.59 11.60
N LYS A 241 -5.19 -18.69 11.69
CA LYS A 241 -4.30 -17.51 11.68
C LYS A 241 -3.66 -17.29 10.32
N ARG A 242 -3.72 -16.06 9.81
CA ARG A 242 -3.18 -15.68 8.50
C ARG A 242 -2.66 -14.25 8.48
N ASN A 243 -1.88 -13.92 7.44
CA ASN A 243 -1.66 -12.52 7.03
C ASN A 243 -2.98 -11.92 6.55
N PHE A 244 -3.04 -10.59 6.48
CA PHE A 244 -4.29 -9.89 6.20
C PHE A 244 -4.05 -8.55 5.51
N LEU A 245 -5.07 -8.07 4.82
CA LEU A 245 -5.03 -6.81 4.08
C LEU A 245 -5.92 -5.78 4.75
N CYS A 246 -5.36 -4.62 5.08
CA CYS A 246 -6.09 -3.46 5.58
C CYS A 246 -6.25 -2.42 4.47
N SER A 247 -7.39 -1.74 4.38
CA SER A 247 -7.60 -0.64 3.45
C SER A 247 -8.24 0.56 4.12
N THR A 248 -8.03 1.75 3.56
CA THR A 248 -8.77 2.95 3.96
C THR A 248 -10.19 2.93 3.39
N PHE A 249 -11.15 3.52 4.10
CA PHE A 249 -12.47 3.79 3.56
C PHE A 249 -12.37 4.87 2.46
N ASN A 250 -13.17 4.74 1.38
CA ASN A 250 -13.34 5.80 0.38
C ASN A 250 -14.43 6.78 0.80
#